data_AF-A0A163IXG3-F1
#
_entry.id   AF-A0A163IXG3-F1
#
_cell.length_a   1.000
_cell.length_b   1.000
_cell.length_c   1.000
_cell.angle_alpha   90.00
_cell.angle_beta   90.00
_cell.angle_gamma   90.00
#
_symmetry.space_group_name_H-M   'P 1'
#
loop_
_entity.id
_entity.type
_entity.pdbx_description
1 polymer ?
#
loop_
_entity_poly.entity_id
_entity_poly.type
_entity_poly.pdbx_seq_one_letter_code
_entity_poly.pdbx_strand_id
1 'polypeptide(L)'
;MTYRVGHHSTSDDSTKYRDRKEVDHYHTMDNPITRLRRYMEVQGYWTQEQETELKAHTKKEVMDTFKRSEKKKKPAVEDMFTDVYDELPPNLVKQRDELIRLVNEYPEYYNADDHEKMFSH
;
A
#
# COMPACT_ATOMS: atom_id res chain seq x y z
N MET A 1 7.45 -23.76 -7.86
CA MET A 1 6.77 -22.81 -8.77
C MET A 1 5.60 -22.18 -8.07
N THR A 2 5.17 -21.00 -8.52
CA THR A 2 4.03 -20.24 -7.97
C THR A 2 3.20 -19.62 -9.09
N TYR A 3 1.99 -19.15 -8.78
CA TYR A 3 1.06 -18.54 -9.73
C TYR A 3 0.43 -17.24 -9.20
N ARG A 4 0.39 -16.20 -10.03
CA ARG A 4 -0.30 -14.94 -9.70
C ARG A 4 -1.79 -15.03 -10.02
N VAL A 5 -2.58 -15.46 -9.04
CA VAL A 5 -4.04 -15.58 -9.19
C VAL A 5 -4.69 -14.23 -9.53
N GLY A 6 -4.24 -13.15 -8.88
CA GLY A 6 -4.73 -11.80 -9.16
C GLY A 6 -4.26 -11.22 -10.50
N HIS A 7 -4.79 -10.04 -10.80
CA HIS A 7 -4.34 -9.19 -11.91
C HIS A 7 -2.88 -8.75 -11.71
N HIS A 8 -2.25 -8.21 -12.76
CA HIS A 8 -0.90 -7.68 -12.64
C HIS A 8 -0.82 -6.51 -11.68
N SER A 9 -1.79 -5.60 -11.78
CA SER A 9 -1.94 -4.42 -10.94
C SER A 9 -3.40 -3.95 -11.00
N THR A 10 -3.72 -2.87 -10.29
CA THR A 10 -5.02 -2.19 -10.39
C THR A 10 -5.30 -1.58 -11.77
N SER A 11 -4.27 -1.43 -12.61
CA SER A 11 -4.38 -0.89 -13.98
C SER A 11 -4.51 -1.98 -15.06
N ASP A 12 -4.51 -3.25 -14.67
CA ASP A 12 -4.47 -4.38 -15.60
C ASP A 12 -5.75 -5.24 -15.53
N ASP A 13 -6.27 -5.62 -16.70
CA ASP A 13 -7.33 -6.61 -16.82
C ASP A 13 -6.81 -7.90 -17.47
N SER A 14 -6.40 -8.81 -16.61
CA SER A 14 -5.85 -10.09 -17.00
C SER A 14 -6.83 -11.06 -17.64
N THR A 15 -8.14 -10.83 -17.54
CA THR A 15 -9.15 -11.69 -18.19
C THR A 15 -9.12 -11.57 -19.71
N LYS A 16 -8.46 -10.53 -20.24
CA LYS A 16 -8.26 -10.30 -21.68
C LYS A 16 -7.24 -11.25 -22.32
N TYR A 17 -6.35 -11.84 -21.53
CA TYR A 17 -5.22 -12.60 -22.05
C TYR A 17 -4.89 -13.88 -21.26
N ARG A 18 -5.69 -14.24 -20.25
CA ARG A 18 -5.58 -15.50 -19.50
C ARG A 18 -6.91 -16.23 -19.46
N ASP A 19 -6.86 -17.56 -19.55
CA ASP A 19 -8.05 -18.39 -19.37
C ASP A 19 -8.44 -18.40 -17.88
N ARG A 20 -9.74 -18.17 -17.62
CA ARG A 20 -10.31 -18.25 -16.27
C ARG A 20 -10.12 -19.64 -15.65
N LYS A 21 -10.19 -20.71 -16.45
CA LYS A 21 -10.04 -22.09 -15.96
C LYS A 21 -8.65 -22.34 -15.36
N GLU A 22 -7.62 -21.76 -15.98
CA GLU A 22 -6.25 -21.85 -15.49
C GLU A 22 -6.13 -21.13 -14.13
N VAL A 23 -6.64 -19.90 -14.04
CA VAL A 23 -6.62 -19.12 -12.79
C VAL A 23 -7.39 -19.83 -11.67
N ASP A 24 -8.56 -20.39 -11.97
CA ASP A 24 -9.39 -21.11 -11.01
C ASP A 24 -8.71 -22.37 -10.48
N HIS A 25 -7.95 -23.09 -11.32
CA HIS A 25 -7.16 -24.24 -10.89
C HIS A 25 -6.18 -23.86 -9.78
N TYR A 26 -5.39 -22.79 -9.96
CA TYR A 26 -4.45 -22.32 -8.94
C TYR A 26 -5.16 -21.70 -7.73
N HIS A 27 -6.28 -21.01 -7.92
CA HIS A 27 -7.03 -20.41 -6.82
C HIS A 27 -7.61 -21.47 -5.87
N THR A 28 -8.09 -22.59 -6.41
CA THR A 28 -8.87 -23.59 -5.65
C THR A 28 -8.10 -24.88 -5.33
N MET A 29 -7.29 -25.40 -6.26
CA MET A 29 -6.59 -26.66 -6.11
C MET A 29 -5.16 -26.48 -5.60
N ASP A 30 -4.38 -25.60 -6.23
CA ASP A 30 -2.98 -25.34 -5.84
C ASP A 30 -2.81 -24.01 -5.08
N ASN A 31 -3.57 -23.88 -4.00
CA ASN A 31 -3.53 -22.71 -3.14
C ASN A 31 -2.70 -23.00 -1.86
N PRO A 32 -1.63 -22.25 -1.58
CA PRO A 32 -0.74 -22.55 -0.45
C PRO A 32 -1.43 -22.43 0.92
N ILE A 33 -2.34 -21.47 1.09
CA ILE A 33 -3.10 -21.29 2.33
C ILE A 33 -4.01 -22.51 2.56
N THR A 34 -4.75 -22.94 1.53
CA THR A 34 -5.62 -24.11 1.63
C THR A 34 -4.84 -25.39 1.88
N ARG A 35 -3.69 -25.57 1.21
CA ARG A 35 -2.82 -26.73 1.39
C ARG A 35 -2.28 -26.82 2.82
N LEU A 36 -1.76 -25.71 3.35
CA LEU A 36 -1.25 -25.66 4.72
C LEU A 36 -2.36 -25.89 5.74
N ARG A 37 -3.51 -25.23 5.58
CA ARG A 37 -4.67 -25.39 6.48
C ARG A 37 -5.09 -26.87 6.58
N ARG A 38 -5.27 -27.54 5.44
CA ARG A 38 -5.64 -28.97 5.42
C ARG A 38 -4.62 -29.84 6.15
N TYR A 39 -3.33 -29.58 5.94
CA TYR A 39 -2.27 -30.30 6.65
C TYR A 39 -2.38 -30.09 8.17
N MET A 40 -2.53 -28.84 8.61
CA MET A 40 -2.63 -28.51 10.04
C MET A 40 -3.90 -29.08 10.69
N GLU A 41 -5.03 -29.10 9.98
CA GLU A 41 -6.27 -29.73 10.43
C GLU A 41 -6.09 -31.25 10.62
N VAL A 42 -5.42 -31.93 9.68
CA VAL A 42 -5.10 -33.36 9.80
C VAL A 42 -4.17 -33.65 10.98
N GLN A 43 -3.25 -32.74 11.29
CA GLN A 43 -2.38 -32.86 12.47
C GLN A 43 -3.05 -32.44 13.78
N GLY A 44 -4.27 -31.88 13.75
CA GLY A 44 -4.95 -31.34 14.93
C GLY A 44 -4.37 -30.02 15.44
N TYR A 45 -3.54 -29.33 14.65
CA TYR A 45 -2.95 -28.03 14.99
C TYR A 45 -3.86 -26.85 14.67
N TRP A 46 -4.90 -27.05 13.87
CA TRP A 46 -5.80 -26.02 13.41
C TRP A 46 -7.25 -26.48 13.44
N THR A 47 -8.16 -25.57 13.81
CA THR A 47 -9.60 -25.82 13.85
C THR A 47 -10.39 -24.72 13.12
N GLN A 48 -11.64 -25.02 12.79
CA GLN A 48 -12.55 -24.04 12.17
C GLN A 48 -12.83 -22.84 13.08
N GLU A 49 -12.81 -23.04 14.40
CA GLU A 49 -12.96 -21.95 15.37
C GLU A 49 -11.76 -21.00 15.33
N GLN A 50 -10.54 -21.55 15.35
CA GLN A 50 -9.30 -20.76 15.21
C GLN A 50 -9.24 -20.01 13.86
N GLU A 51 -9.66 -20.64 12.76
CA GLU A 51 -9.77 -20.00 11.45
C GLU A 51 -10.71 -18.78 11.48
N THR A 52 -11.85 -18.93 12.14
CA THR A 52 -12.88 -17.88 12.22
C THR A 52 -12.41 -16.73 13.11
N GLU A 53 -11.81 -17.04 14.25
CA GLU A 53 -11.21 -16.07 15.16
C GLU A 53 -10.08 -15.28 14.48
N LEU A 54 -9.13 -15.97 13.83
CA LEU A 54 -8.02 -15.34 13.12
C LEU A 54 -8.54 -14.39 12.03
N LYS A 55 -9.50 -14.82 11.20
CA LYS A 55 -10.09 -13.97 10.16
C LYS A 55 -10.74 -12.71 10.73
N ALA A 56 -11.51 -12.86 11.80
CA ALA A 56 -12.17 -11.73 12.45
C ALA A 56 -11.14 -10.74 13.03
N HIS A 57 -10.13 -11.28 13.71
CA HIS A 57 -9.04 -10.50 14.30
C HIS A 57 -8.23 -9.76 13.24
N THR A 58 -7.71 -10.47 12.24
CA THR A 58 -6.91 -9.88 11.15
C THR A 58 -7.72 -8.84 10.38
N LYS A 59 -9.01 -9.09 10.10
CA LYS A 59 -9.87 -8.08 9.46
C LYS A 59 -9.96 -6.81 10.30
N LYS A 60 -10.13 -6.93 11.60
CA LYS A 60 -10.17 -5.79 12.51
C LYS A 60 -8.83 -5.03 12.48
N GLU A 61 -7.71 -5.73 12.60
CA GLU A 61 -6.37 -5.11 12.56
C GLU A 61 -6.09 -4.36 11.26
N VAL A 62 -6.46 -4.95 10.11
CA VAL A 62 -6.32 -4.32 8.79
C VAL A 62 -7.16 -3.04 8.73
N MET A 63 -8.44 -3.11 9.15
CA MET A 63 -9.33 -1.94 9.10
C MET A 63 -8.90 -0.83 10.07
N ASP A 64 -8.43 -1.19 11.27
CA ASP A 64 -7.95 -0.22 12.24
C ASP A 64 -6.64 0.44 11.77
N THR A 65 -5.77 -0.32 11.12
CA THR A 65 -4.54 0.21 10.50
C THR A 65 -4.84 1.09 9.30
N PHE A 66 -5.80 0.71 8.45
CA PHE A 66 -6.27 1.52 7.34
C PHE A 66 -6.79 2.88 7.83
N LYS A 67 -7.71 2.89 8.81
CA LYS A 67 -8.26 4.12 9.41
C LYS A 67 -7.19 5.00 10.07
N ARG A 68 -6.19 4.40 10.71
CA ARG A 68 -5.06 5.17 11.28
C ARG A 68 -4.21 5.79 10.19
N SER A 69 -4.01 5.08 9.08
CA SER A 69 -3.19 5.53 7.96
C SER A 69 -3.86 6.66 7.17
N GLU A 70 -5.18 6.60 6.94
CA GLU A 70 -5.93 7.66 6.27
C GLU A 70 -5.94 9.00 7.03
N LYS A 71 -5.75 8.96 8.35
CA LYS A 71 -5.67 10.17 9.18
C LYS A 71 -4.29 10.83 9.16
N LYS A 72 -3.27 10.16 8.63
CA LYS A 72 -1.94 10.75 8.52
C LYS A 72 -1.95 11.78 7.41
N LYS A 73 -1.33 12.92 7.68
CA LYS A 73 -1.04 13.89 6.63
C LYS A 73 -0.05 13.28 5.64
N LYS A 74 -0.08 13.79 4.41
CA LYS A 74 0.94 13.50 3.40
C LYS A 74 2.29 14.10 3.86
N PRO A 75 3.42 13.57 3.39
CA PRO A 75 4.74 14.16 3.67
C PRO A 75 4.80 15.65 3.32
N ALA A 76 5.73 16.40 3.90
CA ALA A 76 5.87 17.81 3.58
C ALA A 76 6.17 17.96 2.09
N VAL A 77 5.62 19.00 1.45
CA VAL A 77 5.80 19.19 0.00
C VAL A 77 7.27 19.34 -0.37
N GLU A 78 8.08 19.94 0.52
CA GLU A 78 9.52 20.11 0.34
C GLU A 78 10.33 18.81 0.38
N ASP A 79 9.77 17.71 0.90
CA ASP A 79 10.42 16.40 0.93
C ASP A 79 10.65 15.85 -0.49
N MET A 80 10.00 16.44 -1.52
CA MET A 80 10.28 16.07 -2.91
C MET A 80 11.71 16.41 -3.36
N PHE A 81 12.42 17.28 -2.62
CA PHE A 81 13.78 17.72 -2.93
C PHE A 81 14.84 17.00 -2.09
N THR A 82 14.46 16.37 -0.98
CA THR A 82 15.37 15.62 -0.11
C THR A 82 15.58 14.19 -0.64
N ASP A 83 16.57 13.48 -0.10
CA ASP A 83 16.95 12.10 -0.49
C ASP A 83 17.35 11.89 -1.96
N VAL A 84 17.49 12.96 -2.76
CA VAL A 84 18.02 12.91 -4.14
C VAL A 84 19.55 12.72 -4.15
N TYR A 85 20.23 13.36 -3.21
CA TYR A 85 21.67 13.26 -2.93
C TYR A 85 21.88 13.22 -1.42
N ASP A 86 23.08 12.83 -0.98
CA ASP A 86 23.46 12.85 0.45
C ASP A 86 23.35 14.25 1.06
N GLU A 87 23.77 15.27 0.31
CA GLU A 87 23.58 16.68 0.65
C GLU A 87 22.76 17.39 -0.43
N LEU A 88 21.85 18.26 -0.01
CA LEU A 88 20.98 19.02 -0.92
C LEU A 88 21.81 20.03 -1.74
N PRO A 89 22.03 19.83 -3.04
CA PRO A 89 22.88 20.70 -3.84
C PRO A 89 22.23 22.08 -4.06
N PRO A 90 23.02 23.15 -4.31
CA PRO A 90 22.51 24.52 -4.34
C PRO A 90 21.38 24.78 -5.35
N ASN A 91 21.33 24.04 -6.46
CA ASN A 91 20.24 24.16 -7.43
C ASN A 91 18.92 23.59 -6.89
N LEU A 92 18.94 22.50 -6.12
CA LEU A 92 17.74 21.94 -5.51
C LEU A 92 17.25 22.79 -4.33
N VAL A 93 18.17 23.41 -3.57
CA VAL A 93 17.81 24.43 -2.57
C VAL A 93 16.99 25.56 -3.22
N LYS A 94 17.49 26.13 -4.33
CA LYS A 94 16.79 27.19 -5.05
C LYS A 94 15.42 26.77 -5.57
N GLN A 95 15.28 25.55 -6.08
CA GLN A 95 14.01 25.03 -6.58
C GLN A 95 13.01 24.80 -5.44
N ARG A 96 13.46 24.27 -4.30
CA ARG A 96 12.65 24.10 -3.10
C ARG A 96 12.13 25.44 -2.60
N ASP A 97 13.01 26.42 -2.44
CA ASP A 97 12.65 27.73 -1.91
C ASP A 97 11.67 28.47 -2.85
N GLU A 98 11.83 28.30 -4.17
CA GLU A 98 10.89 28.79 -5.18
C GLU A 98 9.50 28.15 -5.03
N LEU A 99 9.42 26.83 -4.86
CA LEU A 99 8.14 26.14 -4.66
C LEU A 99 7.45 26.61 -3.38
N ILE A 100 8.19 26.74 -2.28
CA ILE A 100 7.66 27.24 -1.01
C ILE A 100 7.10 28.66 -1.19
N ARG A 101 7.80 29.53 -1.93
CA ARG A 101 7.29 30.88 -2.26
C ARG A 101 5.97 30.80 -3.01
N LEU A 102 5.89 29.98 -4.06
CA LEU A 102 4.69 29.85 -4.90
C LEU A 102 3.48 29.31 -4.12
N VAL A 103 3.68 28.30 -3.27
CA VAL A 103 2.60 27.73 -2.44
C VAL A 103 2.05 28.78 -1.46
N ASN A 104 2.93 29.60 -0.89
CA ASN A 104 2.52 30.67 0.03
C ASN A 104 1.86 31.86 -0.68
N GLU A 105 2.32 32.22 -1.87
CA GLU A 105 1.82 33.35 -2.65
C GLU A 105 0.48 33.04 -3.34
N TYR A 106 0.27 31.78 -3.74
CA TYR A 106 -0.88 31.34 -4.54
C TYR A 106 -1.60 30.11 -3.93
N PRO A 107 -2.00 30.14 -2.65
CA PRO A 107 -2.52 28.97 -1.94
C PRO A 107 -3.81 28.39 -2.56
N GLU A 108 -4.58 29.19 -3.30
CA GLU A 108 -5.81 28.75 -3.97
C GLU A 108 -5.56 27.72 -5.10
N TYR A 109 -4.33 27.62 -5.61
CA TYR A 109 -3.95 26.66 -6.65
C TYR A 109 -3.24 25.41 -6.08
N TYR A 110 -2.96 25.37 -4.78
CA TYR A 110 -2.24 24.26 -4.13
C TYR A 110 -3.02 23.70 -2.94
N ASN A 111 -3.33 22.41 -2.96
CA ASN A 111 -3.87 21.74 -1.77
C ASN A 111 -2.72 21.30 -0.83
N ALA A 112 -2.17 22.25 -0.08
CA ALA A 112 -1.10 22.00 0.90
C ALA A 112 -1.62 21.63 2.31
N ASP A 113 -2.92 21.78 2.58
CA ASP A 113 -3.49 21.56 3.92
C ASP A 113 -3.43 20.10 4.38
N ASP A 114 -3.50 19.17 3.42
CA ASP A 114 -3.39 17.72 3.65
C ASP A 114 -1.94 17.26 3.88
N HIS A 115 -0.95 18.15 3.77
CA HIS A 115 0.47 17.86 3.95
C HIS A 115 0.97 18.26 5.35
N GLU A 116 2.02 17.58 5.81
CA GLU A 116 2.79 17.99 6.98
C GLU A 116 3.36 19.40 6.76
N LYS A 117 3.58 20.13 7.87
CA LYS A 117 4.06 21.50 7.80
C LYS A 117 5.47 21.50 7.20
N MET A 118 5.67 22.37 6.21
CA MET A 118 7.01 22.69 5.71
C MET A 118 7.83 23.35 6.83
N PHE A 119 9.16 23.19 6.81
CA PHE A 119 10.06 23.80 7.78
C PHE A 119 9.83 25.30 7.84
N SER A 120 9.32 25.78 8.97
CA SER A 120 9.40 27.19 9.32
C SER A 120 10.87 27.52 9.49
N HIS A 121 11.47 28.18 8.50
CA HIS A 121 12.73 28.89 8.68
C HIS A 121 12.46 30.22 9.39
#